data_AF-A0A7M1S5I3-F1
#
_entry.id   AF-A0A7M1S5I3-F1
#
_cell.length_a   1.000
_cell.length_b   1.000
_cell.length_c   1.000
_cell.angle_alpha   90.00
_cell.angle_beta   90.00
_cell.angle_gamma   90.00
#
_symmetry.space_group_name_H-M   'P 1'
#
loop_
_entity.id
_entity.type
_entity.pdbx_description
1 polymer ?
#
loop_
_entity_poly.entity_id
_entity_poly.type
_entity_poly.pdbx_seq_one_letter_code
_entity_poly.pdbx_strand_id
1 'polypeptide(L)' 'MNTKKELSKNELLKEIDELIAYGKEEPTINPDLLAFLSQDDLISIKAKLLERINILSDEDKAWLEQFKKYE' A
#
# COMPACT_ATOMS: atom_id res chain seq x y z
N MET A 1 4.65 16.85 15.84
CA MET A 1 3.66 17.35 14.87
C MET A 1 3.15 16.14 14.09
N ASN A 2 2.06 15.51 14.55
CA ASN A 2 1.45 14.37 13.86
C ASN A 2 0.33 14.91 12.98
N THR A 3 0.68 15.30 11.76
CA THR A 3 -0.28 15.54 10.71
C THR A 3 -0.94 14.20 10.40
N LYS A 4 -2.22 14.05 10.76
CA LYS A 4 -3.12 13.10 10.10
C LYS A 4 -3.12 13.50 8.63
N LYS A 5 -2.16 12.99 7.86
CA LYS A 5 -2.09 13.21 6.42
C LYS A 5 -3.24 12.39 5.88
N GLU A 6 -4.36 13.03 5.57
CA GLU A 6 -5.36 12.45 4.68
C GLU A 6 -4.59 12.08 3.41
N LEU A 7 -4.21 10.81 3.31
CA LEU A 7 -3.48 10.28 2.17
C LEU A 7 -4.37 10.52 0.96
N SER A 8 -3.97 11.49 0.15
CA SER A 8 -4.68 11.79 -1.09
C SER A 8 -4.68 10.54 -1.97
N LYS A 9 -5.70 10.38 -2.80
CA LYS A 9 -5.85 9.23 -3.70
C LYS A 9 -4.55 8.86 -4.43
N ASN A 10 -3.80 9.86 -4.90
CA ASN A 10 -2.49 9.68 -5.52
C ASN A 10 -1.43 9.04 -4.61
N GLU A 11 -1.37 9.42 -3.33
CA GLU A 11 -0.43 8.82 -2.39
C GLU A 11 -0.80 7.38 -2.10
N LEU A 12 -2.10 7.08 -1.93
CA LEU A 12 -2.57 5.70 -1.80
C LEU A 12 -2.21 4.85 -3.01
N LEU A 13 -2.41 5.37 -4.22
CA LEU A 13 -2.02 4.69 -5.45
C LEU A 13 -0.53 4.39 -5.49
N LYS A 14 0.29 5.37 -5.10
CA LYS A 14 1.74 5.23 -5.07
C LYS A 14 2.21 4.21 -4.04
N GLU A 15 1.66 4.25 -2.83
CA GLU A 15 1.96 3.27 -1.78
C GLU A 15 1.52 1.86 -2.18
N ILE A 16 0.35 1.72 -2.82
CA ILE A 16 -0.16 0.45 -3.33
C ILE A 16 0.76 -0.07 -4.45
N ASP A 17 1.21 0.79 -5.35
CA ASP A 17 2.16 0.43 -6.42
C ASP A 17 3.48 -0.10 -5.84
N GLU A 18 4.06 0.60 -4.85
CA GLU A 18 5.26 0.15 -4.15
C GLU A 18 5.04 -1.19 -3.43
N LEU A 19 3.89 -1.37 -2.78
CA LEU A 19 3.51 -2.63 -2.11
C LEU A 19 3.27 -3.77 -3.10
N ILE A 20 2.77 -3.49 -4.31
CA ILE A 20 2.57 -4.50 -5.36
C ILE A 20 3.89 -4.89 -6.00
N ALA A 21 4.78 -3.92 -6.24
CA ALA A 21 6.12 -4.13 -6.80
C ALA A 21 7.06 -4.82 -5.81
N TYR A 22 6.77 -4.72 -4.51
CA TYR A 22 7.53 -5.40 -3.47
C TYR A 22 7.52 -6.93 -3.70
N GLY A 23 8.71 -7.48 -3.92
CA GLY A 23 8.93 -8.92 -4.11
C GLY A 23 8.50 -9.47 -5.49
N LYS A 24 8.12 -8.62 -6.45
CA LYS A 24 7.76 -9.04 -7.82
C LYS A 24 8.34 -8.11 -8.88
N GLU A 25 8.85 -8.69 -9.95
CA GLU A 25 9.34 -7.94 -11.12
C GLU A 25 8.22 -7.25 -11.91
N GLU A 26 6.97 -7.71 -11.76
CA GLU A 26 5.82 -7.14 -12.46
C GLU A 26 4.62 -6.90 -11.52
N PRO A 27 3.97 -5.73 -11.63
CA PRO A 27 2.81 -5.42 -10.82
C PRO A 27 1.62 -6.30 -11.20
N THR A 28 1.21 -7.18 -10.31
CA THR A 28 0.03 -8.05 -10.54
C THR A 28 -1.32 -7.30 -10.57
N ILE A 29 -1.33 -6.02 -10.22
CA ILE A 29 -2.51 -5.15 -10.27
C ILE A 29 -2.16 -3.94 -11.13
N ASN A 30 -3.01 -3.63 -12.10
CA ASN A 30 -2.81 -2.48 -12.97
C ASN A 30 -3.17 -1.17 -12.23
N PRO A 31 -2.21 -0.23 -12.03
CA PRO A 31 -2.44 1.01 -11.29
C PRO A 31 -3.53 1.90 -11.90
N ASP A 32 -3.74 1.83 -13.22
CA ASP A 32 -4.86 2.52 -13.88
C ASP A 32 -6.22 2.05 -13.35
N LEU A 33 -6.37 0.78 -12.98
CA LEU A 33 -7.63 0.25 -12.43
C LEU A 33 -7.89 0.82 -11.03
N LEU A 34 -6.83 1.02 -10.25
CA LEU A 34 -6.91 1.60 -8.92
C LEU A 34 -7.35 3.08 -8.97
N ALA A 35 -7.00 3.81 -10.02
CA ALA A 35 -7.44 5.20 -10.20
C ALA A 35 -8.98 5.34 -10.29
N PHE A 36 -9.68 4.29 -10.72
CA PHE A 36 -11.15 4.25 -10.76
C PHE A 36 -11.80 3.86 -9.44
N LEU A 37 -11.05 3.30 -8.49
CA LEU A 37 -11.57 2.84 -7.20
C LEU A 37 -11.80 3.99 -6.22
N SER A 38 -12.68 3.81 -5.24
CA SER A 38 -12.91 4.82 -4.21
C SER A 38 -11.74 4.86 -3.23
N GLN A 39 -11.62 5.93 -2.45
CA GLN A 39 -10.56 6.03 -1.44
C GLN A 39 -10.62 4.87 -0.44
N ASP A 40 -11.81 4.46 -0.01
CA ASP A 40 -12.04 3.29 0.85
C ASP A 40 -11.58 1.97 0.22
N ASP A 41 -11.82 1.78 -1.09
CA ASP A 41 -11.35 0.61 -1.83
C ASP A 41 -9.82 0.57 -1.86
N LEU A 42 -9.18 1.71 -2.14
CA LEU A 42 -7.73 1.83 -2.13
C LEU A 42 -7.13 1.52 -0.75
N ILE A 43 -7.74 2.05 0.31
CA ILE A 43 -7.35 1.75 1.71
C ILE A 43 -7.47 0.24 1.98
N SER A 44 -8.56 -0.39 1.53
CA SER A 44 -8.77 -1.84 1.70
C SER A 44 -7.76 -2.67 0.91
N ILE A 45 -7.40 -2.25 -0.31
CA ILE A 45 -6.38 -2.91 -1.12
C ILE A 45 -5.01 -2.79 -0.47
N LYS A 46 -4.64 -1.59 -0.02
CA LYS A 46 -3.40 -1.34 0.74
C LYS A 46 -3.33 -2.23 1.97
N ALA A 47 -4.41 -2.32 2.76
CA ALA A 47 -4.47 -3.16 3.95
C ALA A 47 -4.25 -4.64 3.62
N LYS A 48 -4.94 -5.17 2.58
CA LYS A 48 -4.77 -6.55 2.14
C LYS A 48 -3.36 -6.85 1.62
N LEU A 49 -2.74 -5.90 0.92
CA LEU A 49 -1.35 -6.03 0.47
C LEU A 49 -0.40 -6.07 1.67
N LEU A 50 -0.54 -5.13 2.61
CA LEU A 50 0.26 -5.11 3.83
C LEU A 50 0.12 -6.39 4.64
N GLU A 51 -1.09 -6.91 4.81
CA GLU A 51 -1.31 -8.20 5.47
C GLU A 51 -0.60 -9.34 4.72
N ARG A 52 -0.76 -9.40 3.39
CA ARG A 52 -0.14 -10.44 2.56
C ARG A 52 1.39 -10.40 2.64
N ILE A 53 1.99 -9.21 2.59
CA ILE A 53 3.45 -9.05 2.63
C ILE A 53 4.00 -9.32 4.04
N ASN A 54 3.30 -8.89 5.09
CA ASN A 54 3.66 -9.18 6.48
C ASN A 54 3.64 -10.68 6.81
N ILE A 55 2.89 -11.48 6.06
CA ILE A 55 2.91 -12.95 6.15
C ILE A 55 4.10 -13.55 5.35
N LEU A 56 4.51 -12.89 4.27
CA LEU A 56 5.52 -13.41 3.34
C LEU A 56 6.97 -13.10 3.76
N SER A 57 7.22 -11.94 4.36
CA SER A 57 8.57 -11.50 4.73
C SER A 57 8.61 -10.90 6.13
N ASP A 58 9.06 -11.69 7.11
CA ASP A 58 9.38 -11.18 8.45
C ASP A 58 10.64 -10.27 8.40
N GLU A 59 11.52 -10.48 7.41
CA GLU A 59 12.75 -9.71 7.18
C GLU A 59 12.49 -8.27 6.72
N ASP A 60 11.42 -8.04 5.96
CA ASP A 60 11.05 -6.72 5.44
C ASP A 60 10.03 -5.98 6.33
N LYS A 61 9.82 -6.43 7.56
CA LYS A 61 9.00 -5.73 8.55
C LYS A 61 9.39 -4.25 8.67
N ALA A 62 10.69 -3.95 8.69
CA ALA A 62 11.18 -2.57 8.78
C ALA A 62 10.74 -1.71 7.58
N TRP A 63 10.66 -2.31 6.38
CA TRP A 63 10.14 -1.67 5.18
C TRP A 63 8.61 -1.53 5.25
N LEU A 64 7.88 -2.51 5.78
CA LEU A 64 6.42 -2.44 5.96
C LEU A 64 5.99 -1.44 7.04
N GLU A 65 6.83 -1.20 8.05
CA GLU A 65 6.56 -0.26 9.13
C GLU A 65 6.39 1.18 8.64
N GLN A 66 6.98 1.56 7.50
CA GLN A 66 6.77 2.88 6.91
C GLN A 66 5.32 3.09 6.44
N PHE A 67 4.66 2.01 6.04
CA PHE A 67 3.26 2.02 5.60
C PHE A 67 2.27 1.82 6.76
N LYS A 68 2.70 1.18 7.85
CA LYS A 68 1.89 0.99 9.08
C LYS A 68 1.84 2.22 10.00
N LYS A 69 2.65 3.26 9.76
CA LYS A 69 2.73 4.47 10.60
C LYS A 69 1.48 5.37 10.66
N TYR A 70 0.33 4.88 10.24
CA TYR A 70 -0.92 5.64 10.15
C TYR A 70 -1.99 5.01 11.04
N GLU A 71 -1.80 5.08 12.36
CA GLU A 71 -2.88 4.97 13.37
C GLU A 71 -3.12 6.33 14.03
#